data_AF-K9Z5S0-F1
#
_entry.id   AF-K9Z5S0-F1
#
_cell.length_a   1.000
_cell.length_b   1.000
_cell.length_c   1.000
_cell.angle_alpha   90.00
_cell.angle_beta   90.00
_cell.angle_gamma   90.00
#
_symmetry.space_group_name_H-M   'P 1'
#
loop_
_entity.id
_entity.type
_entity.pdbx_description
1 polymer ?
#
loop_
_entity_poly.entity_id
_entity_poly.type
_entity_poly.pdbx_seq_one_letter_code
_entity_poly.pdbx_strand_id
1 'polypeptide(L)'
;MLEVNIPTINKQKIQDEIIVKIASFSQKNKTNNRYNNYWDSINKQIDYVQELIEVGKQRAKVRENLPQNFDKFPLILVKPFMSKSLKILRFLFKDQREVNNNVLQALEESVKINKVLLAEIQTMNSNFEEDLQVLSSINSNLKNKNKSLEKTINQL
;
A
#
# COMPACT_ATOMS: atom_id res chain seq x y z
N MET A 1 6.98 -41.61 -52.75
CA MET A 1 7.98 -40.70 -52.12
C MET A 1 7.18 -39.69 -51.31
N LEU A 2 7.38 -39.61 -50.00
CA LEU A 2 6.68 -38.65 -49.15
C LEU A 2 7.51 -37.36 -49.10
N GLU A 3 6.98 -36.29 -49.69
CA GLU A 3 7.55 -34.94 -49.54
C GLU A 3 7.31 -34.45 -48.11
N VAL A 4 8.37 -34.42 -47.32
CA VAL A 4 8.37 -33.81 -46.00
C VAL A 4 8.51 -32.30 -46.18
N ASN A 5 7.41 -31.57 -46.01
CA ASN A 5 7.40 -30.11 -46.02
C ASN A 5 8.05 -29.58 -44.73
N ILE A 6 9.33 -29.23 -44.79
CA ILE A 6 10.05 -28.60 -43.68
C ILE A 6 9.76 -27.09 -43.77
N PRO A 7 9.12 -26.48 -42.76
CA PRO A 7 8.82 -25.06 -42.80
C PRO A 7 10.10 -24.25 -42.85
N THR A 8 10.23 -23.40 -43.87
CA THR A 8 11.37 -22.51 -44.05
C THR A 8 11.32 -21.42 -42.98
N ILE A 9 12.11 -21.59 -41.91
CA ILE A 9 12.16 -20.66 -40.79
C ILE A 9 12.73 -19.32 -41.28
N ASN A 10 11.86 -18.32 -41.47
CA ASN A 10 12.27 -16.98 -41.88
C ASN A 10 12.84 -16.21 -40.67
N LYS A 11 14.17 -16.24 -40.55
CA LYS A 11 14.94 -15.61 -39.45
C LYS A 11 14.64 -14.10 -39.33
N GLN A 12 14.37 -13.41 -40.44
CA GLN A 12 14.06 -11.98 -40.45
C GLN A 12 12.74 -11.69 -39.74
N LYS A 13 11.68 -12.43 -40.08
CA LYS A 13 10.35 -12.28 -39.49
C LYS A 13 10.36 -12.50 -37.97
N ILE A 14 11.15 -13.47 -37.51
CA ILE A 14 11.32 -13.76 -36.08
C ILE A 14 12.09 -12.62 -35.39
N GLN A 15 13.12 -12.08 -36.01
CA GLN A 15 13.87 -10.95 -35.45
C GLN A 15 13.00 -9.69 -35.34
N ASP A 16 12.19 -9.41 -36.35
CA ASP A 16 11.29 -8.26 -36.35
C ASP A 16 10.21 -8.40 -35.27
N GLU A 17 9.60 -9.57 -35.10
CA GLU A 17 8.65 -9.83 -34.00
C GLU A 17 9.30 -9.69 -32.61
N ILE A 18 10.55 -10.14 -32.47
CA ILE A 18 11.29 -10.01 -31.22
C ILE A 18 11.61 -8.53 -30.94
N ILE A 19 12.00 -7.74 -31.95
CA ILE A 19 12.26 -6.30 -31.80
C ILE A 19 10.99 -5.56 -31.41
N VAL A 20 9.86 -5.85 -32.07
CA VAL A 20 8.55 -5.25 -31.76
C VAL A 20 8.11 -5.59 -30.34
N LYS A 21 8.23 -6.87 -29.92
CA LYS A 21 7.93 -7.27 -28.54
C LYS A 21 8.85 -6.57 -27.54
N ILE A 22 10.16 -6.52 -27.77
CA ILE A 22 11.11 -5.84 -26.88
C ILE A 22 10.82 -4.32 -26.79
N ALA A 23 10.49 -3.67 -27.91
CA ALA A 23 10.10 -2.26 -27.93
C ALA A 23 8.82 -2.01 -27.13
N SER A 24 7.82 -2.88 -27.23
CA SER A 24 6.59 -2.80 -26.45
C SER A 24 6.81 -2.99 -24.94
N PHE A 25 7.81 -3.80 -24.55
CA PHE A 25 8.26 -3.92 -23.16
C PHE A 25 8.99 -2.66 -22.69
N SER A 26 9.81 -2.03 -23.53
CA SER A 26 10.52 -0.78 -23.19
C SER A 26 9.57 0.42 -23.02
N GLN A 27 8.46 0.46 -23.77
CA GLN A 27 7.42 1.49 -23.64
C GLN A 27 6.63 1.39 -22.33
N LYS A 28 6.75 0.26 -21.61
CA LYS A 28 6.20 0.06 -20.27
C LYS A 28 6.90 0.95 -19.23
N ASN A 29 8.07 1.52 -19.51
CA ASN A 29 8.78 2.44 -18.59
C ASN A 29 8.09 3.81 -18.36
N LYS A 30 6.94 4.08 -19.00
CA LYS A 30 6.02 5.17 -18.58
C LYS A 30 5.22 4.84 -17.30
N THR A 31 5.40 3.67 -16.69
CA THR A 31 4.70 3.25 -15.46
C THR A 31 5.25 3.83 -14.16
N ASN A 32 6.41 4.49 -14.17
CA ASN A 32 7.01 5.06 -12.95
C ASN A 32 6.09 6.10 -12.26
N ASN A 33 5.25 6.81 -13.02
CA ASN A 33 4.25 7.72 -12.44
C ASN A 33 3.03 6.99 -11.86
N ARG A 34 2.67 5.80 -12.35
CA ARG A 34 1.53 5.04 -11.81
C ARG A 34 1.88 4.35 -10.49
N TYR A 35 3.10 3.82 -10.36
CA TYR A 35 3.53 3.12 -9.15
C TYR A 35 3.65 4.04 -7.94
N ASN A 36 4.23 5.24 -8.10
CA ASN A 36 4.32 6.23 -7.03
C ASN A 36 2.92 6.67 -6.54
N ASN A 37 1.95 6.80 -7.45
CA ASN A 37 0.59 7.17 -7.08
C ASN A 37 -0.12 6.14 -6.18
N TYR A 38 0.23 4.85 -6.24
CA TYR A 38 -0.38 3.83 -5.37
C TYR A 38 0.10 3.94 -3.93
N TRP A 39 1.41 4.12 -3.72
CA TRP A 39 1.98 4.28 -2.38
C TRP A 39 1.45 5.53 -1.69
N ASP A 40 1.38 6.64 -2.41
CA ASP A 40 0.82 7.89 -1.91
C ASP A 40 -0.66 7.75 -1.56
N SER A 41 -1.44 7.00 -2.37
CA SER A 41 -2.84 6.74 -2.07
C SER A 41 -3.02 5.88 -0.81
N ILE A 42 -2.18 4.87 -0.61
CA ILE A 42 -2.25 4.01 0.58
C ILE A 42 -1.86 4.80 1.83
N ASN A 43 -0.79 5.59 1.76
CA ASN A 43 -0.37 6.46 2.87
C ASN A 43 -1.49 7.44 3.25
N LYS A 44 -2.14 8.09 2.27
CA LYS A 44 -3.29 8.97 2.54
C LYS A 44 -4.45 8.25 3.23
N GLN A 45 -4.73 7.00 2.87
CA GLN A 45 -5.76 6.21 3.55
C GLN A 45 -5.37 5.87 4.98
N ILE A 46 -4.09 5.52 5.22
CA ILE A 46 -3.57 5.28 6.56
C ILE A 46 -3.70 6.55 7.41
N ASP A 47 -3.29 7.70 6.88
CA ASP A 47 -3.40 8.98 7.58
C ASP A 47 -4.85 9.33 7.92
N TYR A 48 -5.77 9.13 6.97
CA TYR A 48 -7.20 9.32 7.20
C TYR A 48 -7.74 8.41 8.31
N VAL A 49 -7.33 7.13 8.35
CA VAL A 49 -7.73 6.22 9.44
C VAL A 49 -7.15 6.69 10.78
N GLN A 50 -5.92 7.21 10.81
CA GLN A 50 -5.32 7.76 12.02
C GLN A 50 -6.09 8.99 12.53
N GLU A 51 -6.53 9.88 11.63
CA GLU A 51 -7.38 11.02 12.00
C GLU A 51 -8.71 10.55 12.63
N LEU A 52 -9.34 9.53 12.06
CA LEU A 52 -10.57 8.95 12.60
C LEU A 52 -10.35 8.34 14.00
N ILE A 53 -9.22 7.67 14.21
CA ILE A 53 -8.84 7.13 15.52
C ILE A 53 -8.66 8.26 16.53
N GLU A 54 -7.99 9.37 16.16
CA GLU A 54 -7.82 10.53 17.04
C GLU A 54 -9.18 11.17 17.41
N VAL A 55 -10.09 11.32 16.45
CA VAL A 55 -11.46 11.76 16.73
C VAL A 55 -12.18 10.78 17.67
N GLY A 56 -12.00 9.48 17.46
CA GLY A 56 -12.53 8.42 18.31
C GLY A 56 -12.03 8.54 19.75
N LYS A 57 -10.72 8.72 19.96
CA LYS A 57 -10.10 8.93 21.27
C LYS A 57 -10.64 10.17 21.97
N GLN A 58 -10.76 11.29 21.25
CA GLN A 58 -11.33 12.52 21.83
C GLN A 58 -12.76 12.30 22.33
N ARG A 59 -13.56 11.50 21.62
CA ARG A 59 -14.94 11.18 22.00
C ARG A 59 -15.05 10.10 23.08
N ALA A 60 -14.08 9.20 23.18
CA ALA A 60 -14.03 8.15 24.19
C ALA A 60 -13.58 8.66 25.58
N LYS A 61 -12.95 9.86 25.64
CA LYS A 61 -12.55 10.50 26.90
C LYS A 61 -13.73 10.65 27.87
N VAL A 62 -13.43 10.48 29.16
CA VAL A 62 -14.39 10.68 30.24
C VAL A 62 -14.87 12.13 30.20
N ARG A 63 -16.18 12.33 30.07
CA ARG A 63 -16.76 13.67 30.23
C ARG A 63 -16.64 14.10 31.68
N GLU A 64 -15.75 15.07 31.92
CA GLU A 64 -15.57 15.64 33.24
C GLU A 64 -16.58 16.73 33.54
N ASN A 65 -17.00 17.44 32.49
CA ASN A 65 -17.91 18.58 32.56
C ASN A 65 -19.18 18.31 31.77
N LEU A 66 -20.26 18.95 32.21
CA LEU A 66 -21.49 19.05 31.42
C LEU A 66 -21.26 19.99 30.22
N PRO A 67 -22.06 19.86 29.13
CA PRO A 67 -21.97 20.76 27.99
C PRO A 67 -22.17 22.21 28.44
N GLN A 68 -21.40 23.15 27.88
CA GLN A 68 -21.49 24.60 28.20
C GLN A 68 -22.91 25.18 28.02
N ASN A 69 -23.75 24.55 27.21
CA ASN A 69 -25.14 24.95 27.04
C ASN A 69 -26.00 24.72 28.31
N PHE A 70 -25.55 23.91 29.26
CA PHE A 70 -26.21 23.75 30.55
C PHE A 70 -25.97 24.95 31.49
N ASP A 71 -24.92 25.75 31.29
CA ASP A 71 -24.62 26.92 32.12
C ASP A 71 -25.68 28.04 31.97
N LYS A 72 -26.55 27.95 30.95
CA LYS A 72 -27.66 28.90 30.71
C LYS A 72 -28.91 28.60 31.54
N PHE A 73 -28.96 27.47 32.24
CA PHE A 73 -30.08 27.11 33.11
C PHE A 73 -29.84 27.68 34.53
N PRO A 74 -30.86 28.17 35.26
CA PRO A 74 -30.65 28.75 36.59
C PRO A 74 -30.35 27.63 37.62
N LEU A 75 -29.08 27.23 37.70
CA LEU A 75 -28.61 25.97 38.30
C LEU A 75 -28.34 25.98 39.81
N ILE A 76 -28.61 27.08 40.51
CA ILE A 76 -28.18 27.27 41.90
C ILE A 76 -28.73 26.18 42.85
N LEU A 77 -29.95 25.69 42.62
CA LEU A 77 -30.59 24.62 43.41
C LEU A 77 -30.26 23.19 42.93
N VAL A 78 -29.76 23.03 41.70
CA VAL A 78 -29.60 21.71 41.05
C VAL A 78 -28.15 21.23 41.03
N LYS A 79 -27.18 22.10 41.39
CA LYS A 79 -25.74 21.79 41.49
C LYS A 79 -25.40 20.47 42.21
N PRO A 80 -25.93 20.15 43.40
CA PRO A 80 -25.62 18.88 44.05
C PRO A 80 -26.21 17.66 43.32
N PHE A 81 -27.36 17.82 42.66
CA PHE A 81 -27.97 16.77 41.83
C PHE A 81 -27.19 16.54 40.53
N MET A 82 -26.63 17.60 39.93
CA MET A 82 -25.76 17.50 38.75
C MET A 82 -24.48 16.70 39.00
N SER A 83 -23.84 16.88 40.16
CA SER A 83 -22.66 16.08 40.53
C SER A 83 -22.99 14.59 40.66
N LYS A 84 -24.16 14.27 41.24
CA LYS A 84 -24.64 12.88 41.34
C LYS A 84 -25.02 12.30 39.98
N SER A 85 -25.69 13.06 39.12
CA SER A 85 -26.06 12.60 37.78
C SER A 85 -24.83 12.34 36.90
N LEU A 86 -23.79 13.16 36.99
CA LEU A 86 -22.48 12.91 36.34
C LEU A 86 -21.85 11.59 36.82
N LYS A 87 -21.89 11.29 38.12
CA LYS A 87 -21.39 10.00 38.65
C LYS A 87 -22.18 8.81 38.13
N ILE A 88 -23.51 8.91 38.08
CA ILE A 88 -24.39 7.84 37.54
C ILE A 88 -24.11 7.64 36.05
N LEU A 89 -24.00 8.74 35.28
CA LEU A 89 -23.69 8.67 33.86
C LEU A 89 -22.32 8.02 33.62
N ARG A 90 -21.30 8.37 34.42
CA ARG A 90 -19.99 7.69 34.38
C ARG A 90 -20.12 6.21 34.69
N PHE A 91 -20.90 5.83 35.70
CA PHE A 91 -21.08 4.42 36.04
C PHE A 91 -21.77 3.63 34.91
N LEU A 92 -22.88 4.13 34.37
CA LEU A 92 -23.64 3.48 33.30
C LEU A 92 -22.83 3.25 32.02
N PHE A 93 -21.96 4.19 31.66
CA PHE A 93 -21.11 4.08 30.47
C PHE A 93 -19.69 3.56 30.78
N LYS A 94 -19.45 2.96 31.95
CA LYS A 94 -18.11 2.43 32.29
C LYS A 94 -17.71 1.31 31.32
N ASP A 95 -18.52 0.27 31.19
CA ASP A 95 -18.23 -0.88 30.33
C ASP A 95 -18.12 -0.49 28.86
N GLN A 96 -19.05 0.36 28.38
CA GLN A 96 -18.99 0.85 27.00
C GLN A 96 -17.69 1.59 26.70
N ARG A 97 -17.13 2.33 27.68
CA ARG A 97 -15.85 3.04 27.52
C ARG A 97 -14.67 2.08 27.51
N GLU A 98 -14.70 1.05 28.34
CA GLU A 98 -13.67 0.01 28.33
C GLU A 98 -13.63 -0.72 26.98
N VAL A 99 -14.80 -1.14 26.46
CA VAL A 99 -14.91 -1.72 25.12
C VAL A 99 -14.41 -0.75 24.06
N ASN A 100 -14.84 0.51 24.07
CA ASN A 100 -14.40 1.50 23.10
C ASN A 100 -12.89 1.74 23.15
N ASN A 101 -12.27 1.75 24.34
CA ASN A 101 -10.83 1.90 24.50
C ASN A 101 -10.07 0.68 23.94
N ASN A 102 -10.55 -0.53 24.22
CA ASN A 102 -9.95 -1.76 23.68
C ASN A 102 -10.05 -1.80 22.16
N VAL A 103 -11.19 -1.39 21.59
CA VAL A 103 -11.39 -1.27 20.14
C VAL A 103 -10.45 -0.22 19.55
N LEU A 104 -10.33 0.96 20.17
CA LEU A 104 -9.39 2.00 19.73
C LEU A 104 -7.94 1.50 19.75
N GLN A 105 -7.54 0.84 20.83
CA GLN A 105 -6.20 0.27 20.95
C GLN A 105 -5.94 -0.79 19.87
N ALA A 106 -6.88 -1.71 19.63
CA ALA A 106 -6.75 -2.71 18.59
C ALA A 106 -6.64 -2.08 17.18
N LEU A 107 -7.39 -0.99 16.92
CA LEU A 107 -7.30 -0.24 15.67
C LEU A 107 -5.94 0.44 15.51
N GLU A 108 -5.39 1.03 16.57
CA GLU A 108 -4.04 1.62 16.56
C GLU A 108 -2.96 0.59 16.28
N GLU A 109 -3.02 -0.56 16.95
CA GLU A 109 -2.09 -1.67 16.74
C GLU A 109 -2.21 -2.21 15.30
N SER A 110 -3.44 -2.32 14.77
CA SER A 110 -3.68 -2.71 13.39
C SER A 110 -3.05 -1.72 12.40
N VAL A 111 -3.22 -0.41 12.60
CA VAL A 111 -2.58 0.61 11.76
C VAL A 111 -1.06 0.52 11.83
N LYS A 112 -0.50 0.29 13.02
CA LYS A 112 0.95 0.12 13.20
C LYS A 112 1.47 -1.09 12.41
N ILE A 113 0.78 -2.22 12.49
CA ILE A 113 1.12 -3.43 11.72
C ILE A 113 1.04 -3.15 10.22
N ASN A 114 -0.03 -2.49 9.75
CA ASN A 114 -0.19 -2.14 8.35
C ASN A 114 0.94 -1.26 7.83
N LYS A 115 1.44 -0.30 8.63
CA LYS A 115 2.61 0.52 8.27
C LYS A 115 3.89 -0.31 8.12
N VAL A 116 4.11 -1.27 9.02
CA VAL A 116 5.26 -2.17 8.94
C VAL A 116 5.18 -3.04 7.68
N LEU A 117 4.03 -3.68 7.45
CA LEU A 117 3.81 -4.49 6.25
C LEU A 117 3.99 -3.67 4.96
N LEU A 118 3.52 -2.42 4.95
CA LEU A 118 3.70 -1.55 3.79
C LEU A 118 5.18 -1.31 3.48
N ALA A 119 5.99 -1.01 4.49
CA ALA A 119 7.42 -0.80 4.33
C ALA A 119 8.16 -2.06 3.84
N GLU A 120 7.74 -3.24 4.33
CA GLU A 120 8.29 -4.52 3.90
C GLU A 120 7.95 -4.81 2.42
N ILE A 121 6.70 -4.58 2.00
CA ILE A 121 6.29 -4.74 0.59
C ILE A 121 7.04 -3.73 -0.30
N GLN A 122 7.25 -2.49 0.13
CA GLN A 122 8.04 -1.49 -0.61
C GLN A 122 9.49 -1.94 -0.80
N THR A 123 10.09 -2.50 0.25
CA THR A 123 11.46 -3.03 0.21
C THR A 123 11.54 -4.22 -0.75
N MET A 124 10.61 -5.17 -0.63
CA MET A 124 10.55 -6.35 -1.50
C MET A 124 10.37 -5.97 -2.98
N ASN A 125 9.51 -5.00 -3.27
CA ASN A 125 9.33 -4.50 -4.64
C ASN A 125 10.59 -3.84 -5.20
N SER A 126 11.32 -3.09 -4.37
CA SER A 126 12.60 -2.48 -4.78
C SER A 126 13.64 -3.54 -5.11
N ASN A 127 13.77 -4.56 -4.26
CA ASN A 127 14.69 -5.68 -4.50
C ASN A 127 14.33 -6.45 -5.78
N PHE A 128 13.05 -6.70 -6.02
CA PHE A 128 12.60 -7.39 -7.23
C PHE A 128 12.89 -6.59 -8.51
N GLU A 129 12.73 -5.26 -8.46
CA GLU A 129 13.08 -4.39 -9.57
C GLU A 129 14.60 -4.41 -9.85
N GLU A 130 15.43 -4.41 -8.80
CA GLU A 130 16.88 -4.55 -8.93
C GLU A 130 17.26 -5.90 -9.55
N ASP A 131 16.70 -7.01 -9.07
CA ASP A 131 16.91 -8.35 -9.62
C ASP A 131 16.52 -8.43 -11.10
N LEU A 132 15.40 -7.81 -11.49
CA LEU A 132 14.98 -7.73 -12.88
C LEU A 132 15.96 -6.94 -13.75
N GLN A 133 16.52 -5.84 -13.23
CA GLN A 133 17.53 -5.06 -13.95
C GLN A 133 18.83 -5.84 -14.14
N VAL A 134 19.27 -6.59 -13.12
CA VAL A 134 20.42 -7.50 -13.21
C VAL A 134 20.17 -8.58 -14.27
N LEU A 135 19.02 -9.26 -14.22
CA LEU A 135 18.66 -10.28 -15.21
C LEU A 135 18.58 -9.73 -16.63
N SER A 136 18.01 -8.54 -16.81
CA SER A 136 17.96 -7.85 -18.10
C SER A 136 19.37 -7.58 -18.64
N SER A 137 20.27 -7.11 -17.78
CA SER A 137 21.67 -6.85 -18.12
C SER A 137 22.41 -8.12 -18.52
N ILE A 138 22.26 -9.20 -17.75
CA ILE A 138 22.84 -10.52 -18.07
C ILE A 138 22.32 -11.03 -19.42
N ASN A 139 21.01 -10.96 -19.66
CA ASN A 139 20.39 -11.40 -20.90
C ASN A 139 20.92 -10.62 -22.11
N SER A 140 21.08 -9.29 -21.97
CA SER A 140 21.67 -8.46 -23.02
C SER A 140 23.11 -8.86 -23.34
N ASN A 141 23.92 -9.16 -22.31
CA ASN A 141 25.30 -9.60 -22.46
C ASN A 141 25.38 -10.96 -23.16
N LEU A 142 24.53 -11.92 -22.78
CA LEU A 142 24.44 -13.24 -23.44
C LEU A 142 24.04 -13.10 -24.92
N LYS A 143 23.06 -12.25 -25.22
CA LYS A 143 22.63 -11.96 -26.60
C LYS A 143 23.78 -11.41 -27.44
N ASN A 144 24.60 -10.52 -26.87
CA ASN A 144 25.77 -9.97 -27.55
C ASN A 144 26.85 -11.03 -27.79
N LYS A 145 27.13 -11.89 -26.81
CA LYS A 145 28.06 -13.02 -26.97
C LYS A 145 27.60 -14.00 -28.04
N ASN A 146 26.32 -14.39 -28.04
CA ASN A 146 25.77 -15.28 -29.07
C ASN A 146 25.89 -14.67 -30.48
N LYS A 147 25.61 -13.38 -30.64
CA LYS A 147 25.82 -12.68 -31.93
C LYS A 147 27.28 -12.69 -32.36
N SER A 148 28.22 -12.54 -31.43
CA SER A 148 29.64 -12.60 -31.74
C SER A 148 30.06 -13.99 -32.21
N LEU A 149 29.59 -15.04 -31.53
CA LEU A 149 29.85 -16.43 -31.91
C LEU A 149 29.24 -16.78 -33.27
N GLU A 150 28.00 -16.36 -33.54
CA GLU A 150 27.38 -16.54 -34.87
C GLU A 150 28.23 -15.89 -35.98
N LYS A 151 28.80 -14.71 -35.73
CA LYS A 151 29.70 -14.05 -36.70
C LYS A 151 30.97 -14.85 -36.93
N THR A 152 31.62 -15.33 -35.87
CA THR A 152 32.85 -16.13 -35.98
C THR A 152 32.61 -17.43 -36.74
N ILE A 153 31.48 -18.12 -36.47
CA ILE A 153 31.12 -19.36 -37.17
C ILE A 153 30.88 -19.11 -38.66
N ASN A 154 30.19 -18.02 -39.03
CA ASN A 154 29.93 -17.71 -40.44
C ASN A 154 31.17 -17.23 -41.22
N GLN A 155 32.29 -17.00 -40.55
CA GLN A 155 33.57 -16.61 -41.15
C GLN A 155 34.54 -17.79 -41.32
N LEU A 156 34.21 -18.97 -40.74
CA LEU A 156 34.91 -20.23 -40.91
C LEU A 156 34.31 -21.02 -42.08
#